data_AF-A0A229H9W1-F1
#
_entry.id   AF-A0A229H9W1-F1
#
_cell.length_a   1.000
_cell.length_b   1.000
_cell.length_c   1.000
_cell.angle_alpha   90.00
_cell.angle_beta   90.00
_cell.angle_gamma   90.00
#
_symmetry.space_group_name_H-M   'P 1'
#
loop_
_entity.id
_entity.type
_entity.pdbx_description
1 polymer ?
#
loop_
_entity_poly.entity_id
_entity_poly.type
_entity_poly.pdbx_seq_one_letter_code
_entity_poly.pdbx_strand_id
1 'polypeptide(L)'
;MKHIGALQSVVTADPSDREPTVAELDAIEREMPVITAEVELLDAFIMTLDRPVFELDARRIRRARRRVLAARRELSNRATVVSTSRVGA
;
A
#
# COMPACT_ATOMS: atom_id res chain seq x y z
N MET A 1 24.10 -20.29 -22.19
CA MET A 1 23.30 -19.79 -21.05
C MET A 1 22.61 -20.97 -20.40
N LYS A 2 22.79 -21.21 -19.11
CA LYS A 2 22.03 -22.25 -18.37
C LYS A 2 20.80 -21.57 -17.76
N HIS A 3 19.61 -21.96 -18.21
CA HIS A 3 18.38 -21.48 -17.60
C HIS A 3 18.13 -22.26 -16.32
N ILE A 4 17.95 -21.55 -15.20
CA ILE A 4 17.41 -22.14 -13.98
C ILE A 4 15.91 -22.34 -14.24
N GLY A 5 15.51 -23.56 -14.57
CA GLY A 5 14.11 -23.91 -14.76
C GLY A 5 13.36 -23.95 -13.43
N ALA A 6 12.05 -23.74 -13.47
CA ALA A 6 11.19 -23.86 -12.29
C ALA A 6 11.20 -25.31 -11.77
N LEU A 7 11.65 -25.50 -10.53
CA LEU A 7 11.73 -26.81 -9.87
C LEU A 7 10.38 -27.30 -9.32
N GLN A 8 9.41 -26.40 -9.09
CA GLN A 8 8.13 -26.71 -8.47
C GLN A 8 7.02 -25.85 -9.08
N SER A 9 6.31 -26.39 -10.06
CA SER A 9 5.21 -25.68 -10.74
C SER A 9 4.10 -25.22 -9.79
N VAL A 10 3.87 -25.91 -8.68
CA VAL A 10 2.80 -25.57 -7.72
C VAL A 10 3.04 -24.23 -7.01
N VAL A 11 4.30 -23.85 -6.77
CA VAL A 11 4.64 -22.61 -6.04
C VAL A 11 4.82 -21.43 -6.99
N THR A 12 5.18 -21.71 -8.25
CA THR A 12 5.47 -20.70 -9.27
C THR A 12 4.37 -20.59 -10.32
N ALA A 13 3.34 -21.43 -10.27
CA ALA A 13 2.17 -21.27 -11.10
C ALA A 13 1.48 -19.96 -10.70
N ASP A 14 1.59 -18.96 -11.57
CA ASP A 14 0.61 -17.89 -11.60
C ASP A 14 -0.70 -18.53 -12.09
N PRO A 15 -1.74 -18.65 -11.25
CA PRO A 15 -3.00 -19.27 -11.65
C PRO A 15 -3.68 -18.52 -12.81
N SER A 16 -3.25 -17.30 -13.12
CA SER A 16 -3.83 -16.50 -14.18
C SER A 16 -2.93 -16.32 -15.41
N ASP A 17 -1.61 -16.57 -15.33
CA ASP A 17 -0.55 -16.40 -16.36
C ASP A 17 -0.79 -15.22 -17.35
N ARG A 18 -1.51 -14.19 -16.88
CA ARG A 18 -2.02 -13.06 -17.67
C ARG A 18 -1.58 -11.78 -17.00
N GLU A 19 -1.47 -10.74 -17.80
CA GLU A 19 -1.26 -9.40 -17.26
C GLU A 19 -2.49 -8.91 -16.47
N PRO A 20 -2.29 -8.05 -15.46
CA PRO A 20 -3.38 -7.36 -14.79
C PRO A 20 -4.25 -6.60 -15.79
N THR A 21 -5.57 -6.64 -15.57
CA THR A 21 -6.51 -5.80 -16.30
C THR A 21 -6.35 -4.34 -15.89
N VAL A 22 -6.83 -3.42 -16.73
CA VAL A 22 -6.86 -1.98 -16.41
C VAL A 22 -7.57 -1.71 -15.08
N ALA A 23 -8.68 -2.41 -14.80
CA ALA A 23 -9.42 -2.24 -13.56
C ALA A 23 -8.64 -2.71 -12.32
N GLU A 24 -7.80 -3.73 -12.46
CA GLU A 24 -6.91 -4.22 -11.40
C GLU A 24 -5.75 -3.23 -11.17
N LEU A 25 -5.17 -2.69 -12.24
CA LEU A 25 -4.16 -1.63 -12.15
C LEU A 25 -4.72 -0.37 -11.49
N ASP A 26 -5.92 0.06 -11.88
CA ASP A 26 -6.62 1.19 -11.24
C ASP A 26 -6.92 0.91 -9.76
N ALA A 27 -7.15 -0.36 -9.37
CA ALA A 27 -7.31 -0.72 -7.98
C ALA A 27 -6.02 -0.52 -7.17
N ILE A 28 -4.88 -0.93 -7.73
CA ILE A 28 -3.56 -0.71 -7.12
C ILE A 28 -3.29 0.79 -6.97
N GLU A 29 -3.50 1.57 -8.04
CA GLU A 29 -3.29 3.03 -8.00
C GLU A 29 -4.16 3.73 -6.94
N ARG A 30 -5.39 3.24 -6.72
CA ARG A 30 -6.24 3.75 -5.64
C ARG A 30 -5.65 3.49 -4.25
N GLU A 31 -4.91 2.41 -4.06
CA GLU A 31 -4.29 2.00 -2.79
C GLU A 31 -2.92 2.66 -2.54
N MET A 32 -2.20 3.05 -3.60
CA MET A 32 -0.85 3.65 -3.54
C MET A 32 -0.69 4.80 -2.53
N PRO A 33 -1.65 5.73 -2.36
CA PRO A 33 -1.53 6.78 -1.36
C PRO A 33 -1.46 6.26 0.09
N VAL A 34 -2.18 5.17 0.41
CA VAL A 34 -2.15 4.54 1.74
C VAL A 34 -0.81 3.87 1.95
N ILE A 35 -0.36 3.09 0.97
CA ILE A 35 0.93 2.38 1.01
C ILE A 35 2.07 3.38 1.23
N THR A 36 2.11 4.46 0.45
CA THR A 36 3.14 5.50 0.58
C THR A 36 3.13 6.14 1.98
N ALA A 37 1.94 6.45 2.52
CA ALA A 37 1.84 7.02 3.86
C ALA A 37 2.31 6.05 4.96
N GLU A 38 2.08 4.74 4.79
CA GLU A 38 2.56 3.71 5.72
C GLU A 38 4.08 3.55 5.66
N VAL A 39 4.66 3.61 4.46
CA VAL A 39 6.11 3.66 4.28
C VAL A 39 6.72 4.88 4.97
N GLU A 40 6.14 6.08 4.79
CA GLU A 40 6.62 7.28 5.50
C GLU A 40 6.56 7.14 7.03
N LEU A 41 5.55 6.44 7.56
CA LEU A 41 5.45 6.14 8.99
C LEU A 41 6.54 5.15 9.42
N LEU A 42 6.79 4.12 8.63
CA LEU A 42 7.86 3.18 8.88
C LEU A 42 9.21 3.88 8.87
N ASP A 43 9.49 4.73 7.89
CA ASP A 43 10.70 5.54 7.81
C ASP A 43 10.86 6.42 9.06
N ALA A 44 9.77 7.06 9.51
CA ALA A 44 9.79 7.86 10.72
C ALA A 44 10.14 7.05 11.98
N PHE A 45 9.74 5.77 12.05
CA PHE A 45 10.16 4.87 13.13
C PHE A 45 11.62 4.43 12.97
N ILE A 46 12.03 4.03 11.77
CA ILE A 46 13.40 3.59 11.49
C ILE A 46 14.40 4.68 11.86
N MET A 47 14.12 5.94 11.54
CA MET A 47 14.98 7.09 11.90
C MET A 47 15.22 7.24 13.42
N THR A 48 14.39 6.63 14.27
CA THR A 48 14.51 6.70 15.74
C THR A 48 15.26 5.52 16.34
N LEU A 49 15.53 4.47 15.58
CA LEU A 49 16.18 3.26 16.11
C LEU A 49 17.68 3.48 16.39
N ASP A 50 18.35 4.31 15.59
CA ASP A 50 19.81 4.49 15.65
C ASP A 50 20.27 5.63 16.59
N ARG A 51 19.35 6.24 17.35
CA ARG A 51 19.67 7.41 18.18
C ARG A 51 18.76 7.57 19.40
N PRO A 52 19.20 8.29 20.45
CA PRO A 52 18.30 8.69 21.52
C PRO A 52 17.12 9.52 20.98
N VAL A 53 15.91 9.19 21.44
CA VAL A 53 14.67 9.80 20.94
C VAL A 53 14.54 11.24 21.46
N PHE A 54 14.29 12.18 20.55
CA PHE A 54 14.01 13.58 20.88
C PHE A 54 12.54 13.95 20.66
N GLU A 55 12.10 15.07 21.23
CA GLU A 55 10.71 15.54 21.06
C GLU A 55 10.29 15.73 19.59
N LEU A 56 11.25 16.11 18.73
CA LEU A 56 11.00 16.26 17.30
C LEU A 56 10.64 14.92 16.64
N ASP A 57 11.18 13.81 17.13
CA ASP A 57 10.87 12.47 16.62
C ASP A 57 9.43 12.08 16.94
N ALA A 58 8.99 12.34 18.18
CA ALA A 58 7.61 12.15 18.58
C ALA A 58 6.64 13.00 17.71
N ARG A 59 7.02 14.23 17.37
CA ARG A 59 6.25 15.08 16.45
C ARG A 59 6.20 14.50 15.03
N ARG A 60 7.33 14.02 14.50
CA ARG A 60 7.42 13.38 13.17
C ARG A 60 6.53 12.14 13.09
N ILE A 61 6.63 11.23 14.06
CA ILE A 61 5.79 10.02 14.13
C ILE A 61 4.31 10.39 14.20
N ARG A 62 3.92 11.37 15.02
CA ARG A 62 2.52 11.83 15.09
C ARG A 62 2.03 12.42 13.76
N ARG A 63 2.89 13.12 13.01
CA ARG A 63 2.53 13.66 11.69
C ARG A 63 2.35 12.53 10.67
N ALA A 64 3.27 11.57 10.63
CA ALA A 64 3.18 10.43 9.73
C ALA A 64 1.94 9.57 10.02
N ARG A 65 1.66 9.27 11.30
CA ARG A 65 0.41 8.60 11.71
C ARG A 65 -0.85 9.32 11.23
N ARG A 66 -0.88 10.66 11.34
CA ARG A 66 -2.01 11.46 10.86
C ARG A 66 -2.18 11.39 9.33
N ARG A 67 -1.08 11.29 8.57
CA ARG A 67 -1.15 11.09 7.11
C ARG A 67 -1.73 9.72 6.76
N VAL A 68 -1.30 8.66 7.44
CA VAL A 68 -1.86 7.31 7.25
C VAL A 68 -3.37 7.30 7.48
N LEU A 69 -3.83 7.91 8.57
CA LEU A 69 -5.26 7.99 8.88
C LEU A 69 -6.03 8.80 7.82
N ALA A 70 -5.47 9.90 7.33
CA ALA A 70 -6.09 10.69 6.28
C ALA A 70 -6.21 9.92 4.96
N ALA A 71 -5.14 9.24 4.53
CA ALA A 71 -5.13 8.42 3.32
C ALA A 71 -6.14 7.25 3.40
N ARG A 72 -6.19 6.54 4.54
CA ARG A 72 -7.16 5.46 4.76
C ARG A 72 -8.61 5.95 4.75
N ARG A 73 -8.86 7.13 5.34
CA ARG A 73 -10.18 7.77 5.28
C ARG A 73 -10.57 8.09 3.84
N GLU A 74 -9.65 8.67 3.07
CA GLU A 74 -9.92 9.01 1.67
C GLU A 74 -10.21 7.77 0.82
N LEU A 75 -9.41 6.71 0.97
CA LEU A 75 -9.64 5.43 0.28
C LEU A 75 -11.01 4.84 0.63
N SER A 76 -11.36 4.84 1.92
CA SER A 76 -12.66 4.34 2.40
C SER A 76 -13.83 5.13 1.80
N ASN A 77 -13.73 6.45 1.80
CA ASN A 77 -14.75 7.33 1.20
C ASN A 77 -14.90 7.11 -0.31
N ARG A 78 -13.79 6.87 -1.02
CA ARG A 78 -13.82 6.59 -2.46
C ARG A 78 -14.47 5.24 -2.75
N ALA A 79 -14.18 4.22 -1.95
CA ALA A 79 -14.80 2.90 -2.06
C ALA A 79 -16.32 2.95 -1.81
N THR A 80 -16.78 3.75 -0.84
CA THR A 80 -18.21 3.94 -0.59
C THR A 80 -18.92 4.61 -1.77
N VAL A 81 -18.31 5.63 -2.40
CA VAL A 81 -18.89 6.31 -3.57
C VAL A 81 -19.07 5.33 -4.75
N VAL A 82 -18.05 4.51 -5.01
CA VAL A 82 -18.11 3.48 -6.07
C VAL A 82 -19.18 2.42 -5.79
N SER A 83 -19.41 2.08 -4.52
CA SER A 83 -20.49 1.15 -4.14
C SER A 83 -21.88 1.77 -4.35
N THR A 84 -22.06 3.06 -4.02
CA THR A 84 -23.36 3.73 -4.18
C THR A 84 -23.75 3.95 -5.63
N SER A 85 -22.79 4.21 -6.53
CA SER A 85 -23.09 4.36 -7.96
C SER A 85 -23.48 3.03 -8.62
N ARG A 86 -22.91 1.90 -8.15
CA ARG A 86 -23.23 0.55 -8.65
C ARG A 86 -24.61 0.03 -8.24
N VAL A 87 -25.20 0.56 -7.17
CA VAL A 87 -26.54 0.16 -6.69
C VAL A 87 -27.65 0.99 -7.35
N GLY A 88 -27.31 2.13 -7.97
CA GLY A 88 -28.24 3.01 -8.66
C GLY A 88 -28.38 2.79 -10.17
N ALA A 89 -27.75 1.76 -10.73
CA ALA A 89 -27.82 1.36 -12.14
C ALA A 89 -28.41 -0.04 -12.26
#